data_AF-A0A938PP58-F1
#
_entry.id   AF-A0A938PP58-F1
#
_cell.length_a   1.000
_cell.length_b   1.000
_cell.length_c   1.000
_cell.angle_alpha   90.00
_cell.angle_beta   90.00
_cell.angle_gamma   90.00
#
_symmetry.space_group_name_H-M   'P 1'
#
loop_
_entity.id
_entity.type
_entity.pdbx_description
1 polymer ?
#
loop_
_entity_poly.entity_id
_entity_poly.type
_entity_poly.pdbx_seq_one_letter_code
_entity_poly.pdbx_strand_id
1 'polypeptide(L)' 'MAPCDVRGKVLGDWKAGTAAVLSNPADIVRAHAALRRKYGWLMWLFDVGSRLGGKFNKRAYVSFHVVSAVSPE' A
#
# COMPACT_ATOMS: atom_id res chain seq x y z
N MET A 1 0.81 7.61 -10.88
CA MET A 1 1.18 6.27 -10.40
C MET A 1 1.33 5.36 -11.59
N ALA A 2 2.46 4.66 -11.66
CA ALA A 2 2.72 3.62 -12.65
C ALA A 2 3.05 2.32 -11.91
N PRO A 3 2.68 1.14 -12.44
CA PRO A 3 3.11 -0.12 -11.86
C PRO A 3 4.64 -0.23 -11.96
N CYS A 4 5.28 -0.67 -10.88
CA CYS A 4 6.74 -0.88 -10.84
C CYS A 4 7.09 -2.21 -10.17
N ASP A 5 8.28 -2.72 -10.47
CA ASP A 5 8.85 -3.85 -9.74
C ASP A 5 9.52 -3.41 -8.43
N VAL A 6 10.00 -4.39 -7.66
CA VAL A 6 10.69 -4.16 -6.39
C VAL A 6 12.03 -3.42 -6.52
N ARG A 7 12.57 -3.30 -7.74
CA ARG A 7 13.80 -2.57 -8.07
C ARG A 7 13.51 -1.14 -8.54
N GLY A 8 12.23 -0.76 -8.65
CA GLY A 8 11.80 0.55 -9.13
C GLY A 8 11.69 0.66 -10.65
N LYS A 9 11.83 -0.44 -11.40
CA LYS A 9 11.60 -0.43 -12.85
C LYS A 9 10.12 -0.19 -13.13
N VAL A 10 9.80 0.83 -13.91
CA VAL A 10 8.44 1.12 -14.36
C VAL A 10 8.02 0.05 -15.39
N LEU A 11 6.85 -0.56 -15.18
CA LEU A 11 6.33 -1.68 -15.96
C LEU A 11 5.10 -1.32 -16.81
N GLY A 12 4.62 -0.08 -16.76
CA GLY A 12 3.43 0.32 -17.50
C GLY A 12 3.15 1.82 -17.41
N ASP A 13 2.00 2.23 -17.94
CA ASP A 13 1.68 3.63 -18.14
C ASP A 13 1.47 4.42 -16.84
N TRP A 14 1.79 5.70 -16.92
CA TRP A 14 1.53 6.66 -15.86
C TRP A 14 0.05 7.04 -15.81
N LYS A 15 -0.57 6.81 -14.65
CA LYS A 15 -1.94 7.24 -14.38
C LYS A 15 -1.95 8.41 -13.40
N ALA A 16 -2.74 9.44 -13.67
CA ALA A 16 -2.97 10.51 -12.70
C ALA A 16 -3.65 9.94 -11.43
N GLY A 17 -3.34 10.49 -10.27
CA GLY A 17 -3.88 10.00 -9.00
C GLY A 17 -3.36 10.78 -7.81
N THR A 18 -4.04 10.64 -6.68
CA THR A 18 -3.69 11.26 -5.40
C THR A 18 -3.22 10.20 -4.41
N ALA A 19 -2.31 10.60 -3.52
CA ALA A 19 -1.79 9.76 -2.46
C ALA A 19 -1.88 10.51 -1.13
N ALA A 20 -2.26 9.83 -0.06
CA ALA A 20 -2.32 10.41 1.27
C ALA A 20 -1.83 9.43 2.33
N VAL A 21 -1.03 9.93 3.27
CA VAL A 21 -0.63 9.17 4.47
C VAL A 21 -1.83 9.07 5.40
N LEU A 22 -2.19 7.86 5.80
CA LEU A 22 -3.28 7.60 6.71
C LEU A 22 -2.83 7.89 8.15
N SER A 23 -3.55 8.80 8.80
CA SER A 23 -3.38 9.12 10.23
C SER A 23 -4.51 8.55 11.10
N ASN A 24 -5.70 8.34 10.53
CA ASN A 24 -6.86 7.80 11.23
C ASN A 24 -6.66 6.31 11.58
N PRO A 25 -6.77 5.91 12.86
CA PRO A 25 -6.63 4.51 13.27
C PRO A 25 -7.56 3.53 12.54
N ALA A 26 -8.80 3.92 12.26
CA ALA A 26 -9.75 3.07 11.56
C ALA A 26 -9.31 2.74 10.12
N ASP A 27 -8.79 3.75 9.41
CA ASP A 27 -8.27 3.57 8.05
C ASP A 27 -6.98 2.76 8.02
N ILE A 28 -6.12 2.91 9.04
CA ILE A 28 -4.92 2.10 9.23
C ILE A 28 -5.29 0.62 9.40
N VAL A 29 -6.26 0.30 10.25
CA VAL A 29 -6.73 -1.09 10.48
C VAL A 29 -7.29 -1.68 9.19
N ARG A 30 -8.11 -0.91 8.47
CA ARG A 30 -8.68 -1.33 7.18
C ARG A 30 -7.60 -1.57 6.12
N ALA A 31 -6.60 -0.68 6.04
CA ALA A 31 -5.48 -0.84 5.12
C ALA A 31 -4.65 -2.09 5.46
N HIS A 32 -4.37 -2.33 6.75
CA HIS A 32 -3.64 -3.53 7.18
C HIS A 32 -4.41 -4.82 6.87
N ALA A 33 -5.73 -4.83 7.09
CA ALA A 33 -6.58 -5.96 6.74
C ALA A 33 -6.58 -6.23 5.23
N ALA A 34 -6.67 -5.19 4.39
CA ALA A 34 -6.58 -5.33 2.94
C ALA A 34 -5.23 -5.91 2.50
N LEU A 35 -4.14 -5.48 3.13
CA LEU A 35 -2.80 -5.99 2.86
C LEU A 35 -2.62 -7.45 3.29
N ARG A 36 -3.15 -7.84 4.46
CA ARG A 36 -3.17 -9.26 4.87
C ARG A 36 -3.99 -10.12 3.91
N ARG A 37 -5.08 -9.60 3.36
CA ARG A 37 -5.85 -10.32 2.33
C ARG A 37 -5.08 -10.47 1.02
N LYS A 38 -4.29 -9.46 0.61
CA LYS A 38 -3.52 -9.48 -0.64
C LYS A 38 -2.24 -10.33 -0.55
N TYR A 39 -1.52 -10.23 0.56
CA TYR A 39 -0.19 -10.85 0.73
C TYR A 39 -0.19 -12.05 1.69
N GLY A 40 -1.27 -12.27 2.43
CA GLY A 40 -1.47 -13.45 3.28
C GLY A 40 -0.37 -13.62 4.33
N TRP A 41 0.14 -14.84 4.39
CA TRP A 41 1.21 -15.26 5.31
C TRP A 41 2.52 -14.46 5.16
N LEU A 42 2.83 -13.90 3.97
CA LEU A 42 4.00 -13.04 3.79
C LEU A 42 3.87 -11.77 4.65
N MET A 43 2.67 -11.21 4.75
CA MET A 43 2.42 -10.05 5.62
C MET A 43 2.55 -10.41 7.09
N TRP A 44 2.16 -11.64 7.47
CA TRP A 44 2.33 -12.13 8.84
C TRP A 44 3.82 -12.26 9.21
N LEU A 45 4.66 -12.79 8.32
CA LEU A 45 6.11 -12.88 8.56
C LEU A 45 6.74 -11.49 8.76
N PHE A 46 6.35 -10.52 7.94
CA PHE A 46 6.78 -9.13 8.08
C PHE A 46 6.31 -8.50 9.39
N ASP A 47 5.07 -8.76 9.81
CA ASP A 47 4.53 -8.29 11.08
C ASP A 47 5.33 -8.86 12.27
N VAL A 48 5.65 -10.16 12.25
CA VAL A 48 6.46 -10.82 13.29
C VAL A 48 7.88 -10.26 13.34
N GLY A 49 8.55 -10.14 12.19
CA GLY A 49 9.90 -9.56 12.12
C GLY A 49 9.92 -8.11 12.62
N SER A 50 8.88 -7.33 12.30
CA SER A 50 8.75 -5.93 12.76
C SER A 50 8.47 -5.83 14.26
N ARG A 51 7.78 -6.81 14.86
CA ARG A 51 7.58 -6.92 16.31
C ARG A 51 8.88 -7.25 17.03
N LEU A 52 9.67 -8.19 16.52
CA LEU A 52 10.99 -8.52 17.07
C LEU A 52 11.96 -7.33 17.03
N GLY A 53 11.90 -6.52 15.97
CA GLY A 53 12.71 -5.30 15.84
C GLY A 53 12.15 -4.05 16.53
N GLY A 54 11.01 -4.14 17.24
CA GLY A 54 10.38 -3.00 17.93
C GLY A 54 9.84 -1.89 17.01
N LYS A 55 9.76 -2.14 15.69
CA LYS A 55 9.35 -1.16 14.67
C LYS A 55 7.90 -1.29 14.21
N PHE A 56 7.17 -2.28 14.73
CA PHE A 56 5.78 -2.53 14.34
C PHE A 56 4.87 -1.30 14.45
N ASN A 57 5.00 -0.53 15.55
CA ASN A 57 4.19 0.68 15.78
C ASN A 57 4.65 1.93 15.03
N LYS A 58 5.77 1.88 14.28
CA LYS A 58 6.29 3.01 13.50
C LYS A 58 5.84 2.98 12.03
N ARG A 59 4.93 2.06 11.67
CA ARG A 59 4.49 1.84 10.30
C ARG A 59 3.45 2.88 9.88
N ALA A 60 3.79 3.68 8.87
CA ALA A 60 2.83 4.52 8.16
C ALA A 60 2.18 3.75 7.01
N TYR A 61 0.90 4.03 6.75
CA TYR A 61 0.16 3.47 5.62
C TYR A 61 -0.18 4.58 4.65
N VAL A 62 -0.06 4.31 3.35
CA VAL A 62 -0.38 5.27 2.30
C VAL A 62 -1.55 4.74 1.51
N SER A 63 -2.59 5.57 1.40
CA SER A 63 -3.71 5.35 0.51
C SER A 63 -3.45 6.01 -0.83
N PHE A 64 -3.99 5.39 -1.88
CA PHE A 64 -3.78 5.81 -3.25
C PHE A 64 -5.11 5.76 -3.98
N HIS A 65 -5.47 6.85 -4.65
CA HIS A 65 -6.63 6.93 -5.53
C HIS A 65 -6.13 7.26 -6.94
N VAL A 66 -6.37 6.36 -7.88
CA VAL A 66 -6.01 6.56 -9.29
C VAL A 66 -7.23 7.16 -9.99
N VAL A 67 -7.03 8.28 -10.68
CA VAL A 67 -8.05 8.83 -11.58
C VAL A 67 -8.10 7.90 -12.78
N SER A 68 -9.18 7.13 -12.92
CA SER A 68 -9.42 6.44 -14.17
C SER A 68 -9.79 7.49 -15.21
N ALA A 69 -9.01 7.60 -16.28
CA ALA A 69 -9.51 8.24 -17.48
C ALA A 69 -10.75 7.43 -17.92
N VAL A 70 -11.93 8.03 -17.78
CA VAL A 70 -13.09 7.60 -18.56
C VAL A 70 -12.69 7.81 -20.00
N SER A 71 -12.62 6.73 -20.77
CA SER A 71 -12.50 6.81 -22.23
C SER A 71 -13.75 7.51 -22.73
N PRO A 72 -13.67 8.69 -23.38
CA PRO A 72 -14.76 9.12 -24.23
C PRO A 72 -14.74 8.19 -25.44
N GLU A 73 -15.86 7.50 -25.64
CA GLU A 73 -16.25 6.85 -26.88
C GLU A 73 -16.26 7.82 -28.07
#